data_AF-A0A015L6J3-F1
#
_entry.id   AF-A0A015L6J3-F1
#
_cell.length_a   1.000
_cell.length_b   1.000
_cell.length_c   1.000
_cell.angle_alpha   90.00
_cell.angle_beta   90.00
_cell.angle_gamma   90.00
#
_symmetry.space_group_name_H-M   'P 1'
#
loop_
_entity.id
_entity.type
_entity.pdbx_description
1 polymer ?
#
loop_
_entity_poly.entity_id
_entity_poly.type
_entity_poly.pdbx_seq_one_letter_code
_entity_poly.pdbx_strand_id
1 'polypeptide(L)'
;MLSGIASPRQKLKQSNFLIWDLIFFLIEEKQLLVSLYKVSGHSNNPYNDEADLLAKAGAHVIEPIIVNHKFFVKQSLGFISWNRLHVVDRNVRKWADNVTQPLIFNSMVNNKALSPIKQQIIDGDIDWTFTKEWLNFNDQDVPCSAKLSKQQGSRIKKCNFIYPTIDIQQRNYPRLYPIGSIPCIECANARDDNTHVGLCKEHSIHIKNILIRAAYDLHDLIMKNTKDGISILEETIKNISLFNTSFVDALPQSHPGYLLIHHLVPSDLTKIFNIYINDKKLRFSLFSKFFSTLMSSIDALIWTRRASLVKQWESTLSITKNKKRFYRKRHKKRTPPPPDPGAPDHNLSPSRHYNSRHFATTPYYRDGGFNDNFAHIRWTTSNYLHSGHWTTYRDNIGFNNIDLFLILQNSFLKNVFDIR
;
A
#
# COMPACT_ATOMS: atom_id res chain seq x y z
N MET A 1 8.91 -4.82 -44.89
CA MET A 1 9.61 -4.77 -43.58
C MET A 1 9.67 -6.19 -43.05
N LEU A 2 10.86 -6.77 -42.90
CA LEU A 2 11.01 -8.06 -42.20
C LEU A 2 10.73 -7.81 -40.71
N SER A 3 9.52 -8.08 -40.26
CA SER A 3 9.17 -8.03 -38.84
C SER A 3 9.97 -9.10 -38.12
N GLY A 4 10.92 -8.71 -37.27
CA GLY A 4 11.50 -9.63 -36.31
C GLY A 4 10.37 -10.32 -35.55
N ILE A 5 10.29 -11.65 -35.64
CA ILE A 5 9.19 -12.43 -35.08
C ILE A 5 9.13 -12.14 -33.57
N ALA A 6 8.15 -11.35 -33.16
CA ALA A 6 7.92 -11.06 -31.76
C ALA A 6 7.57 -12.39 -31.06
N SER A 7 8.32 -12.72 -30.01
CA SER A 7 8.02 -13.93 -29.24
C SER A 7 6.58 -13.89 -28.71
N PRO A 8 5.92 -15.05 -28.50
CA PRO A 8 4.57 -15.09 -27.92
C PRO A 8 4.47 -14.28 -26.61
N ARG A 9 5.54 -14.28 -25.80
CA ARG A 9 5.64 -13.48 -24.57
C ARG A 9 5.60 -11.97 -24.81
N GLN A 10 6.25 -11.47 -25.86
CA GLN A 10 6.24 -10.05 -26.22
C GLN A 10 4.87 -9.65 -26.76
N LYS A 11 4.26 -10.48 -27.62
CA LYS A 11 2.88 -10.27 -28.11
C LYS A 11 1.87 -10.13 -26.96
N LEU A 12 1.91 -11.03 -25.98
CA LEU A 12 1.01 -10.98 -24.81
C LEU A 12 1.26 -9.78 -23.87
N LYS A 13 2.37 -9.05 -24.03
CA LYS A 13 2.62 -7.79 -23.31
C LYS A 13 2.13 -6.56 -24.07
N GLN A 14 1.83 -6.69 -25.37
CA GLN A 14 1.30 -5.62 -26.20
C GLN A 14 -0.17 -5.42 -25.88
N SER A 15 -0.57 -4.16 -25.72
CA SER A 15 -1.99 -3.81 -25.62
C SER A 15 -2.66 -3.97 -26.98
N ASN A 16 -3.89 -4.48 -26.95
CA ASN A 16 -4.75 -4.69 -28.10
C ASN A 16 -4.16 -5.66 -29.13
N PHE A 17 -3.48 -6.72 -28.67
CA PHE A 17 -2.76 -7.64 -29.57
C PHE A 17 -3.69 -8.33 -30.59
N LEU A 18 -4.97 -8.54 -30.26
CA LEU A 18 -5.95 -9.11 -31.18
C LEU A 18 -6.22 -8.19 -32.38
N ILE A 19 -6.26 -6.87 -32.16
CA ILE A 19 -6.43 -5.89 -33.24
C ILE A 19 -5.19 -5.89 -34.13
N TRP A 20 -4.00 -5.95 -33.53
CA TRP A 20 -2.75 -6.04 -34.28
C TRP A 20 -2.67 -7.32 -35.12
N ASP A 21 -3.00 -8.48 -34.54
CA ASP A 21 -3.03 -9.74 -35.27
C ASP A 21 -4.04 -9.69 -36.44
N LEU A 22 -5.20 -9.05 -36.27
CA LEU A 22 -6.17 -8.83 -37.34
C LEU A 22 -5.61 -7.91 -38.45
N ILE A 23 -4.97 -6.79 -38.10
CA ILE A 23 -4.37 -5.88 -39.08
C ILE A 23 -3.31 -6.60 -39.90
N PHE A 24 -2.40 -7.33 -39.25
CA PHE A 24 -1.33 -8.05 -39.96
C PHE A 24 -1.88 -9.17 -40.83
N PHE A 25 -2.88 -9.91 -40.34
CA PHE A 25 -3.58 -10.91 -41.13
C PHE A 25 -4.21 -10.30 -42.38
N LEU A 26 -4.91 -9.17 -42.27
CA LEU A 26 -5.53 -8.51 -43.43
C LEU A 26 -4.50 -8.02 -44.45
N ILE A 27 -3.36 -7.50 -43.99
CA ILE A 27 -2.26 -7.08 -44.87
C ILE A 27 -1.72 -8.27 -45.66
N GLU A 28 -1.50 -9.40 -44.99
CA GLU A 28 -0.96 -10.62 -45.59
C GLU A 28 -1.96 -11.25 -46.58
N GLU A 29 -3.20 -11.49 -46.16
CA GLU A 29 -4.22 -12.13 -47.00
C GLU A 29 -4.60 -11.30 -48.22
N LYS A 30 -4.61 -9.97 -48.08
CA LYS A 30 -4.95 -9.05 -49.17
C LYS A 30 -3.71 -8.61 -49.96
N GLN A 31 -2.52 -9.11 -49.63
CA GLN A 31 -1.25 -8.79 -50.28
C GLN A 31 -1.02 -7.27 -50.40
N LEU A 32 -1.33 -6.54 -49.32
CA LEU A 32 -1.29 -5.08 -49.32
C LEU A 32 0.14 -4.55 -49.15
N LEU A 33 0.52 -3.59 -49.98
CA LEU A 33 1.68 -2.76 -49.73
C LEU A 33 1.24 -1.54 -48.88
N VAL A 34 1.69 -1.49 -47.63
CA VAL A 34 1.27 -0.44 -46.67
C VAL A 34 2.41 0.53 -46.40
N SER A 35 2.12 1.83 -46.51
CA SER A 35 2.96 2.95 -46.07
C SER A 35 2.22 3.76 -45.00
N LEU A 36 2.94 4.15 -43.95
CA LEU A 36 2.37 4.89 -42.81
C LEU A 36 2.73 6.36 -42.88
N TYR A 37 1.72 7.23 -42.83
CA TYR A 37 1.87 8.69 -42.79
C TYR A 37 1.19 9.24 -41.54
N LYS A 38 1.92 10.05 -40.77
CA LYS A 38 1.37 10.72 -39.58
C LYS A 38 0.85 12.10 -39.99
N VAL A 39 -0.41 12.37 -39.68
CA VAL A 39 -1.07 13.67 -39.91
C VAL A 39 -1.42 14.29 -38.55
N SER A 40 -1.32 15.62 -38.43
CA SER A 40 -1.75 16.33 -37.22
C SER A 40 -3.27 16.38 -37.15
N GLY A 41 -3.85 16.20 -35.96
CA GLY A 41 -5.29 16.38 -35.77
C GLY A 41 -5.72 17.81 -36.11
N HIS A 42 -6.91 17.97 -36.68
CA HIS A 42 -7.49 19.25 -37.09
C HIS A 42 -6.61 20.06 -38.06
N SER A 43 -5.82 19.38 -38.90
CA SER A 43 -4.97 20.04 -39.91
C SER A 43 -5.72 20.39 -41.20
N ASN A 44 -7.05 20.42 -41.19
CA ASN A 44 -7.93 20.62 -42.36
C ASN A 44 -7.64 19.64 -43.52
N ASN A 45 -7.29 18.39 -43.21
CA ASN A 45 -7.17 17.35 -44.23
C ASN A 45 -8.55 16.70 -44.42
N PRO A 46 -9.19 16.83 -45.60
CA PRO A 46 -10.58 16.40 -45.79
C PRO A 46 -10.84 14.94 -45.41
N TYR A 47 -9.95 14.03 -45.80
CA TYR A 47 -10.10 12.60 -45.55
C TYR A 47 -9.87 12.23 -44.07
N ASN A 48 -8.94 12.92 -43.40
CA ASN A 48 -8.73 12.73 -41.97
C ASN A 48 -9.92 13.26 -41.16
N ASP A 49 -10.46 14.42 -41.55
CA ASP A 49 -11.58 15.04 -40.87
C ASP A 49 -12.87 14.23 -41.08
N GLU A 50 -13.08 13.66 -42.26
CA GLU A 50 -14.14 12.69 -42.53
C GLU A 50 -13.97 11.41 -41.69
N ALA A 51 -12.76 10.86 -41.60
CA ALA A 51 -12.49 9.71 -40.74
C ALA A 51 -12.75 9.99 -39.25
N ASP A 52 -12.41 11.19 -38.74
CA ASP A 52 -12.69 11.63 -37.37
C ASP A 52 -14.20 11.76 -37.12
N LEU A 53 -14.95 12.34 -38.07
CA LEU A 53 -16.42 12.42 -38.00
C LEU A 53 -17.06 11.02 -37.94
N LEU A 54 -16.63 10.09 -38.80
CA LEU A 54 -17.13 8.72 -38.80
C LEU A 54 -16.75 7.98 -37.52
N ALA A 55 -15.53 8.15 -37.01
CA ALA A 55 -15.09 7.55 -35.76
C ALA A 55 -15.93 8.05 -34.56
N LYS A 56 -16.27 9.35 -34.52
CA LYS A 56 -17.16 9.92 -33.50
C LYS A 56 -18.57 9.36 -33.60
N ALA A 57 -19.12 9.27 -34.81
CA ALA A 57 -20.43 8.63 -35.02
C ALA A 57 -20.42 7.18 -34.53
N GLY A 58 -19.36 6.42 -34.85
CA GLY A 58 -19.16 5.05 -34.40
C GLY A 58 -19.03 4.92 -32.87
N ALA A 59 -18.46 5.91 -32.19
CA ALA A 59 -18.33 5.90 -30.73
C ALA A 59 -19.68 5.95 -29.99
N HIS A 60 -20.76 6.34 -30.66
CA HIS A 60 -22.13 6.31 -30.12
C HIS A 60 -22.84 4.96 -30.33
N VAL A 61 -22.23 4.03 -31.06
CA VAL A 61 -22.78 2.68 -31.25
C VAL A 61 -22.58 1.86 -29.98
N ILE A 62 -23.66 1.26 -29.48
CA ILE A 62 -23.68 0.51 -28.22
C ILE A 62 -23.03 -0.88 -28.40
N GLU A 63 -23.17 -1.46 -29.58
CA GLU A 63 -22.66 -2.81 -29.89
C GLU A 63 -21.17 -2.76 -30.27
N PRO A 64 -20.29 -3.43 -29.50
CA PRO A 64 -18.87 -3.41 -29.79
C PRO A 64 -18.53 -4.32 -30.97
N ILE A 65 -17.58 -3.88 -31.81
CA ILE A 65 -16.95 -4.76 -32.79
C ILE A 65 -15.97 -5.68 -32.08
N ILE A 66 -16.24 -6.98 -32.11
CA ILE A 66 -15.44 -7.99 -31.41
C ILE A 66 -14.61 -8.80 -32.40
N VAL A 67 -13.29 -8.78 -32.22
CA VAL A 67 -12.39 -9.64 -32.98
C VAL A 67 -12.52 -11.08 -32.46
N ASN A 68 -12.89 -12.02 -33.34
CA ASN A 68 -12.97 -13.43 -32.99
C ASN A 68 -11.57 -14.01 -32.76
N HIS A 69 -11.15 -14.06 -31.49
CA HIS A 69 -9.84 -14.58 -31.10
C HIS A 69 -9.60 -16.05 -31.49
N LYS A 70 -10.67 -16.84 -31.74
CA LYS A 70 -10.55 -18.23 -32.21
C LYS A 70 -10.03 -18.31 -33.65
N PHE A 71 -9.99 -17.19 -34.36
CA PHE A 71 -9.35 -17.13 -35.66
C PHE A 71 -7.81 -17.23 -35.56
N PHE A 72 -7.22 -16.75 -34.46
CA PHE A 72 -5.78 -16.63 -34.28
C PHE A 72 -5.14 -17.71 -33.39
N VAL A 73 -5.85 -18.84 -33.12
CA VAL A 73 -5.42 -19.85 -32.12
C VAL A 73 -4.04 -20.45 -32.41
N LYS A 74 -3.63 -20.51 -33.69
CA LYS A 74 -2.33 -21.06 -34.08
C LYS A 74 -1.14 -20.23 -33.57
N GLN A 75 -1.36 -18.98 -33.18
CA GLN A 75 -0.31 -18.04 -32.78
C GLN A 75 -0.15 -17.87 -31.26
N SER A 76 -1.03 -18.46 -30.44
CA SER A 76 -1.01 -18.28 -28.98
C SER A 76 -1.32 -19.56 -28.22
N LEU A 77 -0.50 -19.86 -27.21
CA LEU A 77 -0.59 -21.07 -26.37
C LEU A 77 -1.78 -21.06 -25.39
N GLY A 78 -2.44 -19.90 -25.21
CA GLY A 78 -3.61 -19.77 -24.35
C GLY A 78 -4.08 -18.33 -24.22
N PHE A 79 -5.39 -18.15 -24.05
CA PHE A 79 -6.02 -16.85 -23.84
C PHE A 79 -6.77 -16.83 -22.51
N ILE A 80 -6.77 -15.68 -21.85
CA ILE A 80 -7.54 -15.46 -20.62
C ILE A 80 -8.76 -14.63 -20.99
N SER A 81 -9.95 -15.15 -20.68
CA SER A 81 -11.21 -14.44 -20.88
C SER A 81 -11.75 -13.87 -19.56
N TRP A 82 -12.23 -12.64 -19.59
CA TRP A 82 -13.00 -12.09 -18.47
C TRP A 82 -14.45 -12.56 -18.53
N ASN A 83 -14.91 -13.27 -17.50
CA ASN A 83 -16.29 -13.76 -17.36
C ASN A 83 -16.83 -14.51 -18.60
N ARG A 84 -15.96 -15.19 -19.36
CA ARG A 84 -16.29 -15.81 -20.66
C ARG A 84 -16.88 -14.85 -21.71
N LEU A 85 -16.83 -13.53 -21.47
CA LEU A 85 -17.32 -12.50 -22.39
C LEU A 85 -16.29 -12.24 -23.48
N HIS A 86 -15.10 -11.77 -23.09
CA HIS A 86 -14.04 -11.38 -24.02
C HIS A 86 -12.66 -11.78 -23.54
N VAL A 87 -11.74 -12.00 -24.49
CA VAL A 87 -10.33 -12.20 -24.21
C VAL A 87 -9.72 -10.89 -23.72
N VAL A 88 -8.93 -10.98 -22.65
CA VAL A 88 -8.10 -9.88 -22.16
C VAL A 88 -6.95 -9.70 -23.14
N ASP A 89 -7.11 -8.75 -24.06
CA ASP A 89 -6.19 -8.47 -25.17
C ASP A 89 -5.06 -7.50 -24.80
N ARG A 90 -4.76 -7.40 -23.51
CA ARG A 90 -3.72 -6.55 -22.92
C ARG A 90 -2.81 -7.39 -22.04
N ASN A 91 -1.77 -6.77 -21.47
CA ASN A 91 -0.88 -7.46 -20.53
C ASN A 91 -1.67 -8.03 -19.34
N VAL A 92 -1.91 -9.35 -19.39
CA VAL A 92 -2.77 -10.05 -18.45
C VAL A 92 -2.30 -9.90 -17.01
N ARG A 93 -0.98 -9.92 -16.77
CA ARG A 93 -0.43 -9.74 -15.40
C ARG A 93 -0.79 -8.38 -14.83
N LYS A 94 -0.58 -7.31 -15.61
CA LYS A 94 -0.94 -5.95 -15.18
C LYS A 94 -2.46 -5.78 -15.02
N TRP A 95 -3.23 -6.40 -15.91
CA TRP A 95 -4.69 -6.39 -15.80
C TRP A 95 -5.16 -7.12 -14.52
N ALA A 96 -4.61 -8.30 -14.22
CA ALA A 96 -4.95 -9.06 -13.03
C ALA A 96 -4.51 -8.34 -11.75
N ASP A 97 -3.36 -7.66 -11.77
CA ASP A 97 -2.88 -6.84 -10.66
C ASP A 97 -3.86 -5.71 -10.33
N ASN A 98 -4.39 -5.01 -11.35
CA ASN A 98 -5.38 -3.95 -11.14
C ASN A 98 -6.66 -4.44 -10.44
N VAL A 99 -7.02 -5.71 -10.64
CA VAL A 99 -8.18 -6.34 -9.99
C VAL A 99 -7.82 -6.84 -8.58
N THR A 100 -6.64 -7.42 -8.42
CA THR A 100 -6.25 -8.16 -7.21
C THR A 100 -5.72 -7.22 -6.12
N GLN A 101 -4.97 -6.17 -6.47
CA GLN A 101 -4.35 -5.27 -5.50
C GLN A 101 -5.38 -4.53 -4.62
N PRO A 102 -6.51 -4.01 -5.15
CA PRO A 102 -7.55 -3.42 -4.31
C PRO A 102 -8.18 -4.42 -3.33
N LEU A 103 -8.38 -5.68 -3.74
CA LEU A 103 -8.89 -6.74 -2.87
C LEU A 103 -7.91 -7.05 -1.72
N ILE A 104 -6.61 -7.15 -2.04
CA ILE A 104 -5.56 -7.35 -1.03
C ILE A 104 -5.52 -6.16 -0.07
N PHE A 105 -5.59 -4.94 -0.60
CA PHE A 105 -5.60 -3.72 0.22
C PHE A 105 -6.83 -3.66 1.13
N ASN A 106 -8.03 -3.91 0.59
CA ASN A 106 -9.26 -3.97 1.38
C ASN A 106 -9.17 -5.04 2.48
N SER A 107 -8.61 -6.21 2.15
CA SER A 107 -8.36 -7.25 3.14
C SER A 107 -7.33 -6.82 4.20
N MET A 108 -6.35 -6.00 3.85
CA MET A 108 -5.33 -5.50 4.77
C MET A 108 -5.94 -4.49 5.75
N VAL A 109 -6.62 -3.45 5.24
CA VAL A 109 -7.21 -2.40 6.09
C VAL A 109 -8.30 -2.90 7.02
N ASN A 110 -8.96 -4.01 6.65
CA ASN A 110 -9.96 -4.69 7.47
C ASN A 110 -9.39 -5.74 8.43
N ASN A 111 -8.06 -5.85 8.53
CA ASN A 111 -7.44 -6.74 9.50
C ASN A 111 -7.69 -6.22 10.92
N LYS A 112 -8.12 -7.10 11.83
CA LYS A 112 -8.36 -6.77 13.24
C LYS A 112 -7.13 -6.13 13.92
N ALA A 113 -5.92 -6.46 13.48
CA ALA A 113 -4.69 -5.83 14.00
C ALA A 113 -4.64 -4.30 13.74
N LEU A 114 -5.31 -3.82 12.70
CA LEU A 114 -5.40 -2.38 12.38
C LEU A 114 -6.58 -1.68 13.05
N SER A 115 -7.35 -2.37 13.90
CA SER A 115 -8.45 -1.74 14.64
C SER A 115 -8.05 -0.48 15.42
N PRO A 116 -6.81 -0.36 15.99
CA PRO A 116 -6.40 0.87 16.67
C PRO A 116 -6.36 2.10 15.77
N ILE A 117 -6.23 1.94 14.45
CA ILE A 117 -6.16 3.06 13.51
C ILE A 117 -7.37 3.08 12.57
N LYS A 118 -8.43 2.34 12.89
CA LYS A 118 -9.60 2.19 12.01
C LYS A 118 -10.18 3.54 11.60
N GLN A 119 -10.33 4.47 12.55
CA GLN A 119 -10.90 5.79 12.26
C GLN A 119 -10.00 6.60 11.32
N GLN A 120 -8.69 6.62 11.58
CA GLN A 120 -7.70 7.29 10.72
C GLN A 120 -7.64 6.71 9.30
N ILE A 121 -7.94 5.42 9.13
CA ILE A 121 -8.09 4.80 7.81
C ILE A 121 -9.34 5.32 7.09
N ILE A 122 -10.49 5.43 7.79
CA ILE A 122 -11.75 5.94 7.23
C ILE A 122 -11.60 7.40 6.81
N ASP A 123 -10.98 8.20 7.67
CA ASP A 123 -10.89 9.65 7.52
C ASP A 123 -9.85 10.05 6.45
N GLY A 124 -9.08 9.09 5.93
CA GLY A 124 -8.06 9.36 4.92
C GLY A 124 -6.79 10.00 5.48
N ASP A 125 -6.51 9.80 6.77
CA ASP A 125 -5.35 10.40 7.46
C ASP A 125 -4.01 9.77 7.06
N ILE A 126 -4.03 8.67 6.30
CA ILE A 126 -2.83 7.94 5.86
C ILE A 126 -2.60 8.12 4.35
N ASP A 127 -1.45 8.67 3.99
CA ASP A 127 -1.00 8.68 2.60
C ASP A 127 -0.34 7.33 2.29
N TRP A 128 -1.13 6.44 1.71
CA TRP A 128 -0.67 5.11 1.36
C TRP A 128 0.35 5.09 0.21
N THR A 129 0.40 6.13 -0.63
CA THR A 129 1.40 6.22 -1.69
C THR A 129 2.77 6.47 -1.07
N PHE A 130 2.88 7.49 -0.23
CA PHE A 130 4.11 7.80 0.48
C PHE A 130 4.45 6.72 1.51
N THR A 131 3.46 6.10 2.16
CA THR A 131 3.68 4.93 3.02
C THR A 131 4.31 3.79 2.23
N LYS A 132 3.80 3.47 1.04
CA LYS A 132 4.40 2.45 0.17
C LYS A 132 5.83 2.81 -0.22
N GLU A 133 6.10 4.06 -0.59
CA GLU A 133 7.46 4.52 -0.90
C GLU A 133 8.38 4.33 0.31
N TRP A 134 7.95 4.73 1.51
CA TRP A 134 8.73 4.55 2.75
C TRP A 134 8.99 3.08 3.11
N LEU A 135 7.98 2.22 2.99
CA LEU A 135 8.12 0.79 3.28
C LEU A 135 9.13 0.14 2.34
N ASN A 136 9.23 0.60 1.09
CA ASN A 136 10.17 0.11 0.09
C ASN A 136 11.50 0.87 0.06
N PHE A 137 11.60 2.02 0.73
CA PHE A 137 12.78 2.87 0.71
C PHE A 137 14.04 2.11 1.11
N ASN A 138 15.05 2.17 0.25
CA ASN A 138 16.36 1.57 0.45
C ASN A 138 17.39 2.69 0.62
N ASP A 139 18.02 2.73 1.80
CA ASP A 139 19.08 3.68 2.14
C ASP A 139 20.48 3.15 1.79
N GLN A 140 20.57 1.95 1.19
CA GLN A 140 21.83 1.32 0.80
C GLN A 140 21.99 1.35 -0.73
N ASP A 141 23.23 1.46 -1.20
CA ASP A 141 23.58 1.38 -2.63
C ASP A 141 23.42 -0.03 -3.22
N VAL A 142 23.14 -1.03 -2.38
CA VAL A 142 22.91 -2.42 -2.79
C VAL A 142 21.42 -2.72 -2.93
N PRO A 143 20.97 -3.34 -4.04
CA PRO A 143 19.55 -3.59 -4.30
C PRO A 143 18.93 -4.64 -3.38
N CYS A 144 19.74 -5.54 -2.79
CA CYS A 144 19.28 -6.54 -1.85
C CYS A 144 20.36 -6.84 -0.81
N SER A 145 19.99 -6.82 0.47
CA SER A 145 20.86 -7.27 1.56
C SER A 145 20.03 -7.81 2.72
N ALA A 146 20.62 -8.71 3.52
CA ALA A 146 19.95 -9.24 4.72
C ALA A 146 19.58 -8.12 5.72
N LYS A 147 20.39 -7.04 5.76
CA LYS A 147 20.12 -5.84 6.56
C LYS A 147 18.87 -5.12 6.05
N LEU A 148 18.78 -4.87 4.74
CA LEU A 148 17.63 -4.22 4.11
C LEU A 148 16.34 -5.03 4.33
N SER A 149 16.37 -6.35 4.09
CA SER A 149 15.20 -7.21 4.32
C SER A 149 14.74 -7.20 5.77
N LYS A 150 15.67 -7.11 6.73
CA LYS A 150 15.35 -6.99 8.16
C LYS A 150 14.72 -5.62 8.48
N GLN A 151 15.25 -4.54 7.90
CA GLN A 151 14.70 -3.18 8.07
C GLN A 151 13.29 -3.09 7.48
N GLN A 152 13.10 -3.45 6.21
CA GLN A 152 11.79 -3.44 5.54
C GLN A 152 10.78 -4.36 6.27
N GLY A 153 11.22 -5.57 6.64
CA GLY A 153 10.39 -6.50 7.42
C GLY A 153 10.02 -5.96 8.80
N SER A 154 10.86 -5.12 9.42
CA SER A 154 10.53 -4.41 10.66
C SER A 154 9.47 -3.34 10.43
N ARG A 155 9.63 -2.51 9.40
CA ARG A 155 8.65 -1.46 9.03
C ARG A 155 7.28 -2.07 8.75
N ILE A 156 7.23 -3.14 7.93
CA ILE A 156 6.00 -3.88 7.60
C ILE A 156 5.31 -4.43 8.86
N LYS A 157 6.07 -4.98 9.81
CA LYS A 157 5.49 -5.52 11.03
C LYS A 157 4.89 -4.45 11.93
N LYS A 158 5.53 -3.28 12.02
CA LYS A 158 5.05 -2.15 12.82
C LYS A 158 3.79 -1.53 12.22
N CYS A 159 3.73 -1.37 10.89
CA CYS A 159 2.54 -0.83 10.21
C CYS A 159 1.34 -1.79 10.25
N ASN A 160 1.60 -3.09 10.45
CA ASN A 160 0.55 -4.09 10.62
C ASN A 160 0.25 -4.44 12.09
N PHE A 161 0.82 -3.72 13.07
CA PHE A 161 0.60 -3.99 14.50
C PHE A 161 0.93 -5.44 14.93
N ILE A 162 1.94 -6.03 14.29
CA ILE A 162 2.42 -7.40 14.55
C ILE A 162 3.90 -7.43 14.93
N TYR A 163 4.47 -6.28 15.30
CA TYR A 163 5.84 -6.22 15.79
C TYR A 163 5.92 -6.98 17.13
N PRO A 164 7.00 -7.73 17.42
CA PRO A 164 6.97 -8.72 18.49
C PRO A 164 7.08 -8.12 19.91
N THR A 165 5.97 -7.52 20.37
CA THR A 165 5.69 -7.05 21.74
C THR A 165 5.53 -8.21 22.73
N ILE A 166 5.51 -7.92 24.04
CA ILE A 166 5.56 -8.96 25.07
C ILE A 166 4.31 -9.83 25.01
N ASP A 167 3.12 -9.27 24.79
CA ASP A 167 1.90 -10.06 24.59
C ASP A 167 2.03 -11.08 23.44
N ILE A 168 2.64 -10.70 22.32
CA ILE A 168 2.89 -11.57 21.17
C ILE A 168 3.94 -12.62 21.52
N GLN A 169 4.97 -12.25 22.27
CA GLN A 169 6.00 -13.19 22.72
C GLN A 169 5.42 -14.22 23.71
N GLN A 170 4.62 -13.78 24.68
CA GLN A 170 3.90 -14.60 25.64
C GLN A 170 2.97 -15.57 24.91
N ARG A 171 2.16 -15.09 23.95
CA ARG A 171 1.32 -15.93 23.09
C ARG A 171 2.12 -16.99 22.34
N ASN A 172 3.29 -16.63 21.81
CA ASN A 172 4.12 -17.54 21.02
C ASN A 172 4.92 -18.53 21.87
N TYR A 173 5.27 -18.14 23.10
CA TYR A 173 6.13 -18.88 24.02
C TYR A 173 5.52 -18.97 25.44
N PRO A 174 4.28 -19.46 25.61
CA PRO A 174 3.51 -19.28 26.85
C PRO A 174 4.11 -19.95 28.09
N ARG A 175 5.04 -20.90 27.92
CA ARG A 175 5.76 -21.50 29.06
C ARG A 175 7.06 -20.78 29.44
N LEU A 176 7.49 -19.78 28.66
CA LEU A 176 8.67 -18.97 28.97
C LEU A 176 8.30 -17.70 29.74
N TYR A 177 7.07 -17.21 29.57
CA TYR A 177 6.60 -15.95 30.13
C TYR A 177 5.68 -16.23 31.32
N PRO A 178 5.58 -15.30 32.30
CA PRO A 178 4.59 -15.37 33.36
C PRO A 178 3.16 -15.52 32.83
N ILE A 179 2.29 -16.14 33.61
CA ILE A 179 0.85 -16.21 33.33
C ILE A 179 0.22 -14.86 33.71
N GLY A 180 -0.80 -14.43 32.98
CA GLY A 180 -1.48 -13.15 33.21
C GLY A 180 -1.05 -12.04 32.26
N SER A 181 -1.76 -10.93 32.26
CA SER A 181 -1.38 -9.72 31.53
C SER A 181 -0.02 -9.19 32.02
N ILE A 182 0.94 -9.04 31.11
CA ILE A 182 2.25 -8.46 31.44
C ILE A 182 2.20 -6.95 31.15
N PRO A 183 2.46 -6.10 32.15
CA PRO A 183 2.43 -4.66 31.95
C PRO A 183 3.62 -4.18 31.10
N CYS A 184 3.45 -3.02 30.49
CA CYS A 184 4.49 -2.29 29.78
C CYS A 184 5.72 -2.11 30.69
N ILE A 185 6.89 -2.51 30.21
CA ILE A 185 8.15 -2.42 30.97
C ILE A 185 8.56 -0.97 31.25
N GLU A 186 8.05 -0.03 30.46
CA GLU A 186 8.34 1.39 30.62
C GLU A 186 7.38 2.06 31.61
N CYS A 187 6.07 2.01 31.36
CA CYS A 187 5.12 2.75 32.19
C CYS A 187 4.48 1.95 33.32
N ALA A 188 4.54 0.61 33.30
CA ALA A 188 3.86 -0.30 34.22
C ALA A 188 2.32 -0.16 34.35
N ASN A 189 1.67 0.73 33.58
CA ASN A 189 0.27 1.12 33.77
C ASN A 189 -0.71 0.49 32.78
N ALA A 190 -0.22 -0.10 31.69
CA ALA A 190 -1.04 -0.73 30.67
C ALA A 190 -0.39 -2.03 30.19
N ARG A 191 -1.15 -2.87 29.49
CA ARG A 191 -0.63 -4.11 28.89
C ARG A 191 0.42 -3.79 27.82
N ASP A 192 1.48 -4.58 27.77
CA ASP A 192 2.49 -4.45 26.72
C ASP A 192 2.01 -5.11 25.41
N ASP A 193 1.43 -4.31 24.52
CA ASP A 193 1.00 -4.71 23.18
C ASP A 193 1.30 -3.62 22.13
N ASN A 194 1.08 -3.92 20.85
CA ASN A 194 1.38 -2.96 19.77
C ASN A 194 0.54 -1.68 19.85
N THR A 195 -0.68 -1.75 20.39
CA THR A 195 -1.55 -0.58 20.55
C THR A 195 -0.98 0.37 21.60
N HIS A 196 -0.53 -0.16 22.72
CA HIS A 196 -0.01 0.64 23.81
C HIS A 196 1.36 1.29 23.50
N VAL A 197 2.22 0.66 22.70
CA VAL A 197 3.60 1.17 22.45
C VAL A 197 3.59 2.65 22.04
N GLY A 198 2.70 3.07 21.15
CA GLY A 198 2.61 4.47 20.72
C GLY A 198 1.88 5.42 21.68
N LEU A 199 1.19 4.87 22.70
CA LEU A 199 0.40 5.60 23.69
C LEU A 199 1.08 5.63 25.07
N CYS A 200 2.29 5.06 25.18
CA CYS A 200 3.03 5.02 26.43
C CYS A 200 3.42 6.43 26.86
N LYS A 201 2.95 6.86 28.04
CA LYS A 201 3.22 8.20 28.59
C LYS A 201 4.72 8.50 28.78
N GLU A 202 5.54 7.47 28.94
CA GLU A 202 7.01 7.61 29.06
C GLU A 202 7.64 8.13 27.75
N HIS A 203 6.92 8.10 26.64
CA HIS A 203 7.40 8.60 25.35
C HIS A 203 6.95 10.03 25.07
N SER A 204 6.03 10.61 25.85
CA SER A 204 5.36 11.87 25.52
C SER A 204 6.31 13.04 25.29
N ILE A 205 7.21 13.31 26.24
CA ILE A 205 8.17 14.43 26.13
C ILE A 205 9.10 14.21 24.93
N HIS A 206 9.55 12.96 24.74
CA HIS A 206 10.41 12.61 23.62
C HIS A 206 9.71 12.81 22.27
N ILE A 207 8.45 12.39 22.14
CA ILE A 207 7.65 12.59 20.92
C ILE A 207 7.45 14.08 20.65
N LYS A 208 7.10 14.89 21.65
CA LYS A 208 6.99 16.35 21.48
C LYS A 208 8.28 16.95 20.92
N ASN A 209 9.42 16.61 21.51
CA ASN A 209 10.72 17.11 21.06
C ASN A 209 11.06 16.67 19.63
N ILE A 210 10.76 15.42 19.26
CA ILE A 210 10.94 14.92 17.89
C ILE A 210 10.05 15.71 16.92
N LEU A 211 8.77 15.91 17.24
CA LEU A 211 7.81 16.59 16.36
C LEU A 211 8.17 18.07 16.18
N ILE A 212 8.56 18.76 17.26
CA ILE A 212 9.05 20.15 17.20
C ILE A 212 10.26 20.25 16.29
N ARG A 213 11.27 19.38 16.49
CA ARG A 213 12.46 19.36 15.65
C ARG A 213 12.14 19.04 14.19
N ALA A 214 11.23 18.10 13.96
CA ALA A 214 10.79 17.72 12.62
C ALA A 214 10.08 18.85 11.89
N ALA A 215 9.33 19.70 12.61
CA ALA A 215 8.73 20.90 12.01
C ALA A 215 9.81 21.87 11.50
N TYR A 216 10.85 22.12 12.30
CA TYR A 216 11.99 22.95 11.89
C TYR A 216 12.77 22.33 10.72
N ASP A 217 13.09 21.04 10.79
CA ASP A 217 13.81 20.33 9.73
C ASP A 217 13.00 20.33 8.41
N LEU A 218 11.68 20.20 8.49
CA LEU A 218 10.79 20.26 7.33
C LEU A 218 10.78 21.66 6.72
N HIS A 219 10.65 22.69 7.56
CA HIS A 219 10.69 24.09 7.13
C HIS A 219 11.98 24.39 6.36
N ASP A 220 13.14 24.09 6.96
CA ASP A 220 14.45 24.30 6.33
C ASP A 220 14.62 23.53 5.03
N LEU A 221 14.11 22.29 4.98
CA LEU A 221 14.18 21.47 3.79
C LEU A 221 13.36 22.05 2.65
N ILE A 222 12.12 22.46 2.92
CA ILE A 222 11.25 23.05 1.90
C ILE A 222 11.83 24.39 1.45
N MET A 223 12.21 25.27 2.38
CA MET A 223 12.83 26.57 2.09
C MET A 223 14.03 26.49 1.13
N LYS A 224 14.89 25.49 1.31
CA LYS A 224 16.06 25.28 0.43
C LYS A 224 15.72 24.81 -0.98
N ASN A 225 14.49 24.32 -1.20
CA ASN A 225 14.07 23.65 -2.44
C ASN A 225 12.84 24.29 -3.10
N THR A 226 12.33 25.41 -2.57
CA THR A 226 11.29 26.24 -3.21
C THR A 226 11.84 27.61 -3.60
N LYS A 227 11.29 28.20 -4.67
CA LYS A 227 11.61 29.55 -5.16
C LYS A 227 10.57 30.59 -4.74
N ASP A 228 9.36 30.17 -4.36
CA ASP A 228 8.20 31.03 -4.08
C ASP A 228 7.49 30.61 -2.77
N GLY A 229 6.96 31.58 -2.01
CA GLY A 229 6.01 31.31 -0.91
C GLY A 229 6.58 31.21 0.52
N ILE A 230 7.60 32.02 0.85
CA ILE A 230 8.29 32.00 2.16
C ILE A 230 7.38 32.44 3.33
N SER A 231 6.52 33.44 3.13
CA SER A 231 5.77 34.06 4.24
C SER A 231 4.67 33.18 4.84
N ILE A 232 4.12 32.22 4.08
CA ILE A 232 2.98 31.38 4.50
C ILE A 232 3.43 29.98 4.93
N LEU A 233 4.69 29.58 4.62
CA LEU A 233 5.19 28.23 4.90
C LEU A 233 5.23 27.94 6.41
N GLU A 234 5.73 28.88 7.22
CA GLU A 234 5.75 28.72 8.68
C GLU A 234 4.35 28.51 9.25
N GLU A 235 3.38 29.31 8.82
CA GLU A 235 1.99 29.19 9.25
C GLU A 235 1.37 27.87 8.79
N THR A 236 1.64 27.45 7.56
CA THR A 236 1.19 26.16 7.01
C THR A 236 1.72 24.99 7.83
N ILE A 237 3.01 25.01 8.19
CA ILE A 237 3.62 23.96 9.02
C ILE A 237 3.04 23.98 10.45
N LYS A 238 2.85 25.17 11.04
CA LYS A 238 2.24 25.30 12.37
C LYS A 238 0.81 24.76 12.43
N ASN A 239 0.05 24.92 11.33
CA ASN A 239 -1.34 24.46 11.23
C ASN A 239 -1.49 22.96 10.96
N ILE A 240 -0.40 22.23 10.79
CA ILE A 240 -0.47 20.78 10.58
C ILE A 240 -0.71 20.05 11.89
N SER A 241 -1.77 19.24 11.86
CA SER A 241 -2.20 18.33 12.92
C SER A 241 -1.05 17.48 13.48
N LEU A 242 -0.14 17.01 12.64
CA LEU A 242 1.03 16.23 13.04
C LEU A 242 1.98 16.97 13.99
N PHE A 243 2.13 18.29 13.85
CA PHE A 243 3.06 19.09 14.66
C PHE A 243 2.40 19.74 15.88
N ASN A 244 1.10 19.48 16.10
CA ASN A 244 0.40 19.95 17.29
C ASN A 244 0.85 19.19 18.55
N THR A 245 1.75 19.80 19.32
CA THR A 245 2.32 19.20 20.53
C THR A 245 1.59 19.57 21.82
N SER A 246 0.36 20.10 21.73
CA SER A 246 -0.41 20.64 22.86
C SER A 246 -1.04 19.59 23.77
N PHE A 247 -0.89 18.29 23.47
CA PHE A 247 -1.41 17.22 24.32
C PHE A 247 -0.67 17.19 25.67
N VAL A 248 -1.39 17.01 26.79
CA VAL A 248 -0.82 17.13 28.15
C VAL A 248 -0.08 15.86 28.57
N ASP A 249 -0.77 14.71 28.53
CA ASP A 249 -0.26 13.44 29.02
C ASP A 249 0.38 12.59 27.91
N ALA A 250 -0.23 11.46 27.55
CA ALA A 250 0.17 10.60 26.45
C ALA A 250 -0.17 11.22 25.10
N LEU A 251 0.55 10.77 24.06
CA LEU A 251 0.14 11.03 22.69
C LEU A 251 -1.27 10.44 22.45
N PRO A 252 -2.27 11.25 22.05
CA PRO A 252 -3.59 10.72 21.76
C PRO A 252 -3.57 9.74 20.58
N GLN A 253 -4.37 8.68 20.65
CA GLN A 253 -4.45 7.69 19.57
C GLN A 253 -4.91 8.30 18.24
N SER A 254 -5.77 9.32 18.27
CA SER A 254 -6.21 10.05 17.08
C SER A 254 -5.14 10.98 16.49
N HIS A 255 -4.09 11.31 17.24
CA HIS A 255 -3.06 12.22 16.78
C HIS A 255 -2.25 11.58 15.64
N PRO A 256 -1.93 12.29 14.53
CA PRO A 256 -1.20 11.71 13.40
C PRO A 256 0.20 11.20 13.74
N GLY A 257 0.81 11.72 14.80
CA GLY A 257 2.05 11.18 15.36
C GLY A 257 1.96 9.70 15.74
N TYR A 258 0.77 9.19 16.10
CA TYR A 258 0.57 7.78 16.40
C TYR A 258 0.80 6.92 15.14
N LEU A 259 0.38 7.40 13.96
CA LEU A 259 0.65 6.76 12.68
C LEU A 259 2.16 6.64 12.40
N LEU A 260 2.94 7.68 12.72
CA LEU A 260 4.39 7.66 12.53
C LEU A 260 5.07 6.55 13.34
N ILE A 261 4.65 6.33 14.60
CA ILE A 261 5.21 5.27 15.46
C ILE A 261 5.05 3.89 14.81
N HIS A 262 4.00 3.73 14.00
CA HIS A 262 3.69 2.53 13.23
C HIS A 262 4.22 2.58 11.79
N HIS A 263 5.12 3.50 11.43
CA HIS A 263 5.67 3.66 10.06
C HIS A 263 4.60 3.92 8.98
N LEU A 264 3.47 4.50 9.36
CA LEU A 264 2.45 5.01 8.45
C LEU A 264 2.68 6.50 8.25
N VAL A 265 2.52 6.98 7.02
CA VAL A 265 2.78 8.38 6.67
C VAL A 265 1.47 9.18 6.76
N PRO A 266 1.39 10.21 7.62
CA PRO A 266 0.21 11.08 7.68
C PRO A 266 -0.03 11.85 6.38
N SER A 267 -1.28 11.93 5.94
CA SER A 267 -1.68 12.67 4.73
C SER A 267 -1.37 14.16 4.81
N ASP A 268 -1.51 14.79 5.98
CA ASP A 268 -1.23 16.22 6.13
C ASP A 268 0.25 16.56 5.93
N LEU A 269 1.15 15.63 6.26
CA LEU A 269 2.58 15.80 5.99
C LEU A 269 2.86 15.80 4.48
N THR A 270 2.25 14.89 3.72
CA THR A 270 2.52 14.76 2.29
C THR A 270 1.87 15.87 1.47
N LYS A 271 0.76 16.45 1.95
CA LYS A 271 0.15 17.66 1.37
C LYS A 271 1.16 18.80 1.24
N ILE A 272 2.00 19.08 2.25
CA ILE A 272 3.08 20.09 2.12
C ILE A 272 3.96 19.79 0.92
N PHE A 273 4.46 18.56 0.85
CA PHE A 273 5.35 18.16 -0.23
C PHE A 273 4.69 18.33 -1.61
N ASN A 274 3.40 18.03 -1.73
CA ASN A 274 2.66 18.24 -2.97
C ASN A 274 2.43 19.73 -3.30
N ILE A 275 2.21 20.59 -2.30
CA ILE A 275 1.99 22.03 -2.48
C ILE A 275 3.28 22.74 -2.93
N TYR A 276 4.40 22.47 -2.27
CA TYR A 276 5.63 23.23 -2.47
C TYR A 276 6.62 22.58 -3.44
N ILE A 277 6.51 21.27 -3.71
CA ILE A 277 7.43 20.55 -4.58
C ILE A 277 6.67 19.91 -5.76
N ASN A 278 6.64 20.65 -6.86
CA ASN A 278 5.95 20.23 -8.10
C ASN A 278 6.64 19.05 -8.79
N ASP A 279 7.97 19.02 -8.82
CA ASP A 279 8.71 17.92 -9.44
C ASP A 279 8.56 16.64 -8.61
N LYS A 280 7.92 15.63 -9.20
CA LYS A 280 7.60 14.36 -8.53
C LYS A 280 8.84 13.63 -8.04
N LYS A 281 9.93 13.62 -8.82
CA LYS A 281 11.15 12.87 -8.45
C LYS A 281 11.86 13.54 -7.28
N LEU A 282 12.04 14.86 -7.36
CA LEU A 282 12.59 15.68 -6.30
C LEU A 282 11.74 15.55 -5.03
N ARG A 283 10.42 15.60 -5.15
CA ARG A 283 9.49 15.45 -4.02
C ARG A 283 9.70 14.16 -3.24
N PHE A 284 9.73 13.01 -3.91
CA PHE A 284 9.97 11.73 -3.24
C PHE A 284 11.39 11.62 -2.66
N SER A 285 12.38 12.20 -3.33
CA SER A 285 13.76 12.26 -2.82
C SER A 285 13.85 13.08 -1.52
N LEU A 286 13.31 14.29 -1.52
CA LEU A 286 13.28 15.17 -0.34
C LEU A 286 12.46 14.56 0.79
N PHE A 287 11.28 14.01 0.49
CA PHE A 287 10.48 13.28 1.46
C PHE A 287 11.26 12.14 2.09
N SER A 288 11.90 11.29 1.29
CA SER A 288 12.64 10.14 1.81
C SER A 288 13.80 10.57 2.71
N LYS A 289 14.49 11.66 2.35
CA LYS A 289 15.55 12.26 3.18
C LYS A 289 15.00 12.76 4.52
N PHE A 290 13.91 13.53 4.50
CA PHE A 290 13.24 14.02 5.70
C PHE A 290 12.76 12.88 6.60
N PHE A 291 11.98 11.98 6.01
CA PHE A 291 11.27 10.93 6.72
C PHE A 291 12.24 9.89 7.30
N SER A 292 13.37 9.64 6.64
CA SER A 292 14.43 8.78 7.18
C SER A 292 14.99 9.31 8.50
N THR A 293 15.28 10.62 8.57
CA THR A 293 15.78 11.27 9.79
C THR A 293 14.75 11.27 10.92
N LEU A 294 13.50 11.62 10.60
CA LEU A 294 12.38 11.59 11.52
C LEU A 294 12.17 10.17 12.10
N MET A 295 12.05 9.18 11.22
CA MET A 295 11.80 7.80 11.62
C MET A 295 12.96 7.17 12.37
N SER A 296 14.20 7.56 12.09
CA SER A 296 15.36 7.12 12.86
C SER A 296 15.29 7.60 14.31
N SER A 297 14.82 8.83 14.52
CA SER A 297 14.64 9.39 15.87
C SER A 297 13.52 8.68 16.64
N ILE A 298 12.39 8.42 15.97
CA ILE A 298 11.26 7.65 16.52
C ILE A 298 11.70 6.22 16.88
N ASP A 299 12.39 5.53 15.97
CA ASP A 299 12.84 4.15 16.19
C ASP A 299 13.88 4.03 17.30
N ALA A 300 14.77 5.01 17.45
CA ALA A 300 15.73 5.03 18.54
C ALA A 300 15.03 5.17 19.91
N LEU A 301 14.12 6.14 20.02
CA LEU A 301 13.54 6.52 21.30
C LEU A 301 12.41 5.58 21.77
N ILE A 302 11.67 5.00 20.83
CA ILE A 302 10.55 4.10 21.15
C ILE A 302 11.00 2.66 21.00
N TRP A 303 11.20 2.20 19.75
CA TRP A 303 11.36 0.78 19.48
C TRP A 303 12.68 0.19 19.97
N THR A 304 13.79 0.94 19.86
CA THR A 304 15.13 0.47 20.25
C THR A 304 15.32 0.52 21.76
N ARG A 305 14.91 1.62 22.42
CA ARG A 305 14.85 1.72 23.88
C ARG A 305 14.02 0.59 24.47
N ARG A 306 12.77 0.44 24.01
CA ARG A 306 11.86 -0.61 24.47
C ARG A 306 12.46 -2.01 24.27
N ALA A 307 12.98 -2.31 23.08
CA ALA A 307 13.60 -3.62 22.81
C ALA A 307 14.76 -3.93 23.77
N SER A 308 15.51 -2.91 24.19
CA SER A 308 16.61 -3.05 25.14
C SER A 308 16.10 -3.35 26.56
N LEU A 309 15.09 -2.61 27.01
CA LEU A 309 14.44 -2.83 28.31
C LEU A 309 13.76 -4.21 28.40
N VAL A 310 13.02 -4.61 27.36
CA VAL A 310 12.42 -5.95 27.29
C VAL A 310 13.50 -7.04 27.33
N LYS A 311 14.64 -6.84 26.68
CA LYS A 311 15.75 -7.81 26.72
C LYS A 311 16.37 -7.93 28.13
N GLN A 312 16.50 -6.82 28.85
CA GLN A 312 16.98 -6.82 30.24
C GLN A 312 15.99 -7.54 31.14
N TRP A 313 14.70 -7.21 31.05
CA TRP A 313 13.63 -7.88 31.78
C TRP A 313 13.53 -9.38 31.45
N GLU A 314 13.63 -9.78 30.18
CA GLU A 314 13.69 -11.20 29.80
C GLU A 314 14.88 -11.92 30.44
N SER A 315 15.99 -11.22 30.63
CA SER A 315 17.20 -11.79 31.24
C SER A 315 16.99 -12.07 32.74
N THR A 316 16.23 -11.24 33.46
CA THR A 316 15.89 -11.50 34.87
C THR A 316 15.02 -12.75 35.03
N LEU A 317 14.22 -13.07 34.01
CA LEU A 317 13.41 -14.30 33.93
C LEU A 317 14.17 -15.49 33.31
N SER A 318 15.47 -15.35 33.04
CA SER A 318 16.28 -16.35 32.34
C SER A 318 15.70 -16.76 30.96
N ILE A 319 14.96 -15.88 30.29
CA ILE A 319 14.41 -16.09 28.94
C ILE A 319 15.50 -15.73 27.93
N THR A 320 16.04 -16.75 27.25
CA THR A 320 17.12 -16.55 26.26
C THR A 320 16.63 -16.76 24.83
N LYS A 321 17.35 -16.17 23.86
CA LYS A 321 17.11 -16.40 22.42
C LYS A 321 17.13 -17.90 22.06
N ASN A 322 17.99 -18.69 22.71
CA ASN A 322 18.05 -20.14 22.51
C ASN A 322 16.80 -20.84 23.04
N LYS A 323 16.24 -20.41 24.18
CA LYS A 323 14.95 -20.93 24.68
C LYS A 323 13.82 -20.68 23.68
N LYS A 324 13.75 -19.48 23.10
CA LYS A 324 12.77 -19.14 22.04
C LYS A 324 12.99 -19.97 20.77
N ARG A 325 14.23 -20.04 20.27
CA ARG A 325 14.59 -20.79 19.03
C ARG A 325 14.18 -22.26 19.09
N PHE A 326 14.41 -22.92 20.22
CA PHE A 326 14.13 -24.35 20.39
C PHE A 326 12.80 -24.66 21.08
N TYR A 327 11.96 -23.64 21.35
CA TYR A 327 10.72 -23.78 22.10
C TYR A 327 9.80 -24.86 21.52
N ARG A 328 9.51 -24.79 20.22
CA ARG A 328 8.61 -25.74 19.54
C ARG A 328 9.14 -27.17 19.59
N LYS A 329 10.46 -27.36 19.44
CA LYS A 329 11.11 -28.68 19.55
C LYS A 329 10.97 -29.25 20.96
N ARG A 330 11.19 -28.43 22.00
CA ARG A 330 11.14 -28.85 23.42
C ARG A 330 9.74 -29.14 23.94
N HIS A 331 8.72 -28.53 23.35
CA HIS A 331 7.34 -28.63 23.85
C HIS A 331 6.35 -29.29 22.89
N LYS A 332 6.83 -29.96 21.83
CA LYS A 332 5.97 -30.61 20.82
C LYS A 332 4.97 -31.62 21.40
N LYS A 333 5.34 -32.32 22.49
CA LYS A 333 4.53 -33.38 23.12
C LYS A 333 3.77 -32.93 24.39
N ARG A 334 3.77 -31.64 24.73
CA ARG A 334 3.16 -31.15 25.98
C ARG A 334 1.81 -30.49 25.74
N THR A 335 0.82 -30.87 26.55
CA THR A 335 -0.54 -30.30 26.59
C THR A 335 -0.50 -28.77 26.70
N PRO A 336 -1.29 -28.01 25.92
CA PRO A 336 -1.32 -26.55 26.00
C PRO A 336 -1.46 -26.08 27.46
N PRO A 337 -0.76 -25.00 27.87
CA PRO A 337 -1.01 -24.42 29.18
C PRO A 337 -2.48 -23.95 29.26
N PRO A 338 -3.10 -24.01 30.44
CA PRO A 338 -4.47 -23.55 30.63
C PRO A 338 -4.60 -22.07 30.20
N PRO A 339 -5.73 -21.69 29.58
CA PRO A 339 -5.97 -20.30 29.21
C PRO A 339 -6.00 -19.41 30.45
N ASP A 340 -5.48 -18.19 30.32
CA ASP A 340 -5.52 -17.18 31.36
C ASP A 340 -6.99 -16.77 31.63
N PRO A 341 -7.52 -16.95 32.86
CA PRO A 341 -8.91 -16.65 33.20
C PRO A 341 -9.33 -15.19 32.96
N GLY A 342 -8.38 -14.26 32.86
CA GLY A 342 -8.63 -12.84 32.61
C GLY A 342 -8.23 -12.35 31.22
N ALA A 343 -7.88 -13.24 30.29
CA ALA A 343 -7.50 -12.83 28.95
C ALA A 343 -8.72 -12.33 28.14
N PRO A 344 -8.66 -11.13 27.51
CA PRO A 344 -9.68 -10.70 26.58
C PRO A 344 -9.87 -11.74 25.47
N ASP A 345 -11.11 -11.96 25.00
CA ASP A 345 -11.46 -12.93 23.93
C ASP A 345 -10.58 -12.84 22.68
N HIS A 346 -9.92 -11.69 22.48
CA HIS A 346 -8.89 -11.44 21.48
C HIS A 346 -7.67 -12.38 21.53
N ASN A 347 -7.44 -13.08 22.65
CA ASN A 347 -6.33 -14.02 22.86
C ASN A 347 -6.72 -15.50 22.71
N LEU A 348 -8.01 -15.83 22.58
CA LEU A 348 -8.44 -17.19 22.30
C LEU A 348 -8.01 -17.55 20.88
N SER A 349 -7.21 -18.59 20.76
CA SER A 349 -6.71 -19.04 19.45
C SER A 349 -7.89 -19.57 18.62
N PRO A 350 -8.10 -19.12 17.37
CA PRO A 350 -8.79 -19.93 16.40
C PRO A 350 -7.94 -21.19 16.21
N SER A 351 -8.55 -22.36 16.42
CA SER A 351 -7.97 -23.64 16.02
C SER A 351 -7.41 -23.49 14.60
N ARG A 352 -6.11 -23.76 14.40
CA ARG A 352 -5.50 -23.78 13.08
C ARG A 352 -5.97 -25.02 12.33
N HIS A 353 -7.23 -25.04 11.93
CA HIS A 353 -7.71 -25.97 10.92
C HIS A 353 -7.32 -25.41 9.56
N TYR A 354 -6.20 -25.94 9.04
CA TYR A 354 -5.81 -25.78 7.64
C TYR A 354 -6.85 -26.49 6.76
N ASN A 355 -7.94 -25.81 6.43
CA ASN A 355 -8.87 -26.28 5.42
C ASN A 355 -8.35 -25.86 4.05
N SER A 356 -7.92 -26.81 3.22
CA SER A 356 -7.35 -26.54 1.89
C SER A 356 -8.35 -26.02 0.85
N ARG A 357 -9.63 -25.82 1.24
CA ARG A 357 -10.71 -25.36 0.35
C ARG A 357 -11.06 -23.89 0.48
N HIS A 358 -10.45 -23.15 1.41
CA HIS A 358 -10.49 -21.69 1.40
C HIS A 358 -9.16 -21.18 0.86
N PHE A 359 -9.20 -20.38 -0.22
CA PHE A 359 -8.06 -19.58 -0.63
C PHE A 359 -7.50 -18.89 0.61
N ALA A 360 -6.29 -19.26 1.01
CA ALA A 360 -5.67 -18.86 2.27
C ALA A 360 -5.31 -17.38 2.24
N THR A 361 -6.31 -16.54 2.44
CA THR A 361 -6.14 -15.11 2.63
C THR A 361 -5.68 -14.88 4.07
N THR A 362 -4.36 -14.88 4.27
CA THR A 362 -3.57 -14.42 5.44
C THR A 362 -3.91 -15.01 6.84
N PRO A 363 -2.92 -15.18 7.74
CA PRO A 363 -3.09 -15.88 9.02
C PRO A 363 -3.73 -15.05 10.14
N TYR A 364 -4.49 -14.01 9.81
CA TYR A 364 -5.11 -13.10 10.77
C TYR A 364 -6.63 -13.18 10.70
N TYR A 365 -7.25 -13.35 11.87
CA TYR A 365 -8.68 -13.43 12.07
C TYR A 365 -9.38 -12.14 11.61
N ARG A 366 -10.48 -12.29 10.87
CA ARG A 366 -11.23 -11.22 10.20
C ARG A 366 -12.59 -11.16 10.86
N ASP A 367 -12.85 -10.12 11.64
CA ASP A 367 -14.17 -9.86 12.20
C ASP A 367 -14.44 -8.34 12.13
N GLY A 368 -15.62 -7.95 11.65
CA GLY A 368 -16.12 -6.57 11.75
C GLY A 368 -15.49 -5.51 10.82
N GLY A 369 -14.91 -5.91 9.68
CA GLY A 369 -14.38 -4.98 8.67
C GLY A 369 -15.44 -4.36 7.73
N PHE A 370 -15.06 -3.28 7.03
CA PHE A 370 -15.76 -2.62 5.91
C PHE A 370 -15.91 -3.57 4.71
N ASN A 371 -16.66 -4.64 4.91
CA ASN A 371 -16.85 -5.66 3.89
C ASN A 371 -17.93 -5.18 2.91
N ASP A 372 -17.61 -4.14 2.14
CA ASP A 372 -18.36 -3.89 0.92
C ASP A 372 -17.94 -4.94 -0.11
N ASN A 373 -18.70 -6.02 -0.17
CA ASN A 373 -18.53 -7.07 -1.15
C ASN A 373 -18.60 -6.54 -2.58
N PHE A 374 -19.10 -5.32 -2.83
CA PHE A 374 -19.18 -4.68 -4.15
C PHE A 374 -18.10 -3.62 -4.40
N ALA A 375 -17.24 -3.28 -3.43
CA ALA A 375 -16.17 -2.29 -3.62
C ALA A 375 -15.21 -2.70 -4.74
N HIS A 376 -14.96 -4.00 -4.88
CA HIS A 376 -14.17 -4.55 -5.98
C HIS A 376 -14.80 -4.28 -7.35
N ILE A 377 -16.13 -4.24 -7.46
CA ILE A 377 -16.82 -3.89 -8.70
C ILE A 377 -16.56 -2.41 -9.00
N ARG A 378 -16.75 -1.50 -8.02
CA ARG A 378 -16.48 -0.06 -8.18
C ARG A 378 -15.04 0.24 -8.60
N TRP A 379 -14.07 -0.54 -8.09
CA TRP A 379 -12.65 -0.38 -8.43
C TRP A 379 -12.24 -1.05 -9.75
N THR A 380 -13.03 -2.01 -10.25
CA THR A 380 -12.73 -2.74 -11.51
C THR A 380 -13.49 -2.20 -12.71
N THR A 381 -14.69 -1.63 -12.53
CA THR A 381 -15.51 -1.01 -13.60
C THR A 381 -14.91 0.28 -14.13
N SER A 382 -14.10 0.98 -13.31
CA SER A 382 -13.37 2.19 -13.71
C SER A 382 -12.37 1.93 -14.86
N ASN A 383 -11.92 0.68 -15.08
CA ASN A 383 -10.91 0.38 -16.12
C ASN A 383 -11.41 0.39 -17.57
N TYR A 384 -12.72 0.50 -17.81
CA TYR A 384 -13.26 0.67 -19.17
C TYR A 384 -13.45 2.14 -19.56
N LEU A 385 -13.61 3.05 -18.58
CA LEU A 385 -13.85 4.49 -18.81
C LEU A 385 -12.74 5.42 -18.28
N HIS A 386 -11.86 4.93 -17.39
CA HIS A 386 -10.82 5.74 -16.74
C HIS A 386 -9.46 5.03 -16.77
N SER A 387 -8.48 5.67 -17.42
CA SER A 387 -7.10 5.17 -17.49
C SER A 387 -6.28 5.66 -16.29
N GLY A 388 -6.01 4.81 -15.29
CA GLY A 388 -5.15 5.16 -14.13
C GLY A 388 -4.89 3.98 -13.17
N HIS A 389 -3.96 4.14 -12.23
CA HIS A 389 -3.70 3.14 -11.17
C HIS A 389 -4.78 3.26 -10.09
N TRP A 390 -5.24 2.13 -9.53
CA TRP A 390 -6.39 2.09 -8.61
C TRP A 390 -6.26 3.04 -7.39
N THR A 391 -5.03 3.28 -6.92
CA THR A 391 -4.76 4.18 -5.79
C THR A 391 -5.15 5.64 -6.06
N THR A 392 -5.16 6.08 -7.32
CA THR A 392 -5.52 7.45 -7.72
C THR A 392 -7.02 7.73 -7.58
N TYR A 393 -7.84 6.68 -7.60
CA TYR A 393 -9.30 6.82 -7.52
C TYR A 393 -9.82 6.66 -6.09
N ARG A 394 -8.95 6.31 -5.14
CA ARG A 394 -9.38 6.08 -3.75
C ARG A 394 -9.78 7.38 -3.04
N ASP A 395 -9.06 8.48 -3.33
CA ASP A 395 -9.18 9.72 -2.56
C ASP A 395 -10.36 10.61 -3.03
N ASN A 396 -11.05 10.23 -4.12
CA ASN A 396 -12.21 10.96 -4.69
C ASN A 396 -13.56 10.25 -4.48
N ILE A 397 -13.61 9.10 -3.82
CA ILE A 397 -14.86 8.33 -3.67
C ILE A 397 -15.48 8.67 -2.31
N GLY A 398 -16.36 9.66 -2.29
CA GLY A 398 -17.37 9.78 -1.25
C GLY A 398 -18.27 8.54 -1.32
N PHE A 399 -18.33 7.77 -0.24
CA PHE A 399 -18.89 6.41 -0.23
C PHE A 399 -20.41 6.29 -0.50
N ASN A 400 -21.14 7.38 -0.77
CA ASN A 400 -22.61 7.36 -0.70
C ASN A 400 -23.41 7.80 -1.95
N ASN A 401 -22.83 8.38 -3.02
CA ASN A 401 -23.66 8.85 -4.15
C ASN A 401 -23.00 8.55 -5.51
N ILE A 402 -23.46 7.50 -6.19
CA ILE A 402 -23.00 7.13 -7.56
C ILE A 402 -23.76 7.89 -8.66
N ASP A 403 -24.90 8.52 -8.35
CA ASP A 403 -25.77 9.07 -9.40
C ASP A 403 -25.44 10.50 -9.88
N LEU A 404 -24.31 11.10 -9.47
CA LEU A 404 -24.05 12.53 -9.76
C LEU A 404 -22.77 12.86 -10.53
N PHE A 405 -21.94 11.90 -10.95
CA PHE A 405 -20.69 12.20 -11.67
C PHE A 405 -20.81 11.96 -13.18
N LEU A 406 -21.50 12.87 -13.86
CA LEU A 406 -21.58 12.93 -15.33
C LEU A 406 -20.64 13.95 -15.97
N ILE A 407 -19.80 14.66 -15.21
CA ILE A 407 -18.92 15.67 -15.81
C ILE A 407 -17.57 15.62 -15.09
N LEU A 408 -16.53 15.17 -15.82
CA LEU A 408 -15.21 15.81 -15.95
C LEU A 408 -14.24 14.86 -16.66
N GLN A 409 -14.03 15.14 -17.94
CA GLN A 409 -12.87 14.70 -18.72
C GLN A 409 -11.62 15.46 -18.27
N ASN A 410 -10.49 14.77 -18.07
CA ASN A 410 -9.29 14.86 -18.91
C ASN A 410 -8.00 14.45 -18.18
N SER A 411 -7.36 13.43 -18.75
CA SER A 411 -5.93 13.34 -19.08
C SER A 411 -4.86 12.98 -18.03
N PHE A 412 -3.87 12.21 -18.54
CA PHE A 412 -2.44 12.10 -18.17
C PHE A 412 -1.87 10.86 -17.41
N LEU A 413 -1.48 9.87 -18.24
CA LEU A 413 -0.25 9.05 -18.29
C LEU A 413 0.32 8.29 -17.05
N LYS A 414 0.17 6.95 -17.12
CA LYS A 414 1.20 5.91 -17.44
C LYS A 414 2.60 6.01 -16.79
N ASN A 415 2.88 5.17 -15.79
CA ASN A 415 3.90 4.08 -15.80
C ASN A 415 4.15 3.48 -14.40
N VAL A 416 4.85 2.33 -14.40
CA VAL A 416 5.42 1.56 -13.27
C VAL A 416 4.57 0.39 -12.78
N PHE A 417 4.92 -0.82 -13.26
CA PHE A 417 5.41 -1.95 -12.45
C PHE A 417 6.05 -2.95 -13.43
N ASP A 418 7.37 -3.03 -13.38
CA ASP A 418 8.18 -4.14 -13.88
C ASP A 418 8.86 -4.70 -12.61
N ILE A 419 8.49 -5.91 -12.22
CA ILE A 419 9.11 -6.64 -11.12
C ILE A 419 9.58 -7.96 -11.73
N ARG A 420 10.89 -8.18 -11.67
CA ARG A 420 11.53 -9.47 -11.93
C ARG A 420 11.17 -10.47 -10.84
#